data_AF-A0A392N0P6-F1
#
_entry.id   AF-A0A392N0P6-F1
#
_cell.length_a   1.000
_cell.length_b   1.000
_cell.length_c   1.000
_cell.angle_alpha   90.00
_cell.angle_beta   90.00
_cell.angle_gamma   90.00
#
_symmetry.space_group_name_H-M   'P 1'
#
loop_
_entity.id
_entity.type
_entity.pdbx_description
1 polymer ?
#
loop_
_entity_poly.entity_id
_entity_poly.type
_entity_poly.pdbx_seq_one_letter_code
_entity_poly.pdbx_strand_id
1 'polypeptide(L)'
;MAQTSSSRDLEKVEESPRRLGKVKTSLTTFPSSAEIVSEPLGVVLVISAWNYPFLLSLDPIIGAIAAGNVVVLKPSELAPATSSLLEKLLGEYMDNSSIRVVEGAVYETSALLQAM
;
A
#
# COMPACT_ATOMS: atom_id res chain seq x y z
N MET A 1 -27.83 24.97 -10.03
CA MET A 1 -28.48 23.69 -9.72
C MET A 1 -27.92 22.65 -10.70
N ALA A 2 -26.77 22.07 -10.37
CA ALA A 2 -26.16 20.96 -11.09
C ALA A 2 -25.09 20.33 -10.17
N GLN A 3 -25.55 19.62 -9.16
CA GLN A 3 -24.76 18.63 -8.44
C GLN A 3 -25.33 17.25 -8.80
N THR A 4 -24.52 16.21 -8.63
CA THR A 4 -24.94 14.80 -8.52
C THR A 4 -24.93 13.94 -9.79
N SER A 5 -23.78 13.84 -10.47
CA SER A 5 -23.50 12.65 -11.31
C SER A 5 -22.08 12.08 -11.18
N SER A 6 -21.09 12.81 -10.66
CA SER A 6 -19.68 12.34 -10.64
C SER A 6 -19.29 11.45 -9.46
N SER A 7 -20.05 11.42 -8.37
CA SER A 7 -19.65 10.73 -7.13
C SER A 7 -19.93 9.22 -7.17
N ARG A 8 -20.95 8.78 -7.93
CA ARG A 8 -21.37 7.37 -8.00
C ARG A 8 -20.48 6.49 -8.87
N ASP A 9 -19.80 7.08 -9.85
CA ASP A 9 -18.86 6.36 -10.72
C ASP A 9 -17.48 6.19 -10.06
N LEU A 10 -17.13 7.06 -9.11
CA LEU A 10 -15.90 6.94 -8.31
C LEU A 10 -16.07 5.87 -7.22
N GLU A 11 -17.21 5.83 -6.51
CA GLU A 11 -17.52 4.75 -5.54
C GLU A 11 -17.49 3.35 -6.18
N LYS A 12 -17.89 3.22 -7.45
CA LYS A 12 -17.87 1.93 -8.17
C LYS A 12 -16.47 1.46 -8.56
N VAL A 13 -15.52 2.37 -8.70
CA VAL A 13 -14.11 2.04 -8.98
C VAL A 13 -13.38 1.67 -7.70
N GLU A 14 -13.82 2.19 -6.55
CA GLU A 14 -13.13 2.11 -5.27
C GLU A 14 -13.23 0.74 -4.56
N GLU A 15 -14.22 -0.10 -4.91
CA GLU A 15 -14.50 -1.35 -4.18
C GLU A 15 -14.43 -2.64 -5.00
N SER A 16 -14.05 -2.64 -6.29
CA SER A 16 -14.04 -3.89 -7.06
C SER A 16 -12.71 -4.63 -6.91
N PRO A 17 -12.63 -5.70 -6.09
CA PRO A 17 -11.39 -6.44 -5.92
C PRO A 17 -10.98 -7.10 -7.24
N ARG A 18 -9.67 -7.26 -7.43
CA ARG A 18 -9.11 -7.73 -8.70
C ARG A 18 -9.42 -9.22 -8.84
N ARG A 19 -10.38 -9.55 -9.70
CA ARG A 19 -10.78 -10.93 -10.02
C ARG A 19 -9.79 -11.55 -10.99
N LEU A 20 -9.02 -12.54 -10.51
CA LEU A 20 -8.00 -13.23 -11.30
C LEU A 20 -8.60 -14.29 -12.23
N GLY A 21 -9.84 -14.72 -11.97
CA GLY A 21 -10.63 -15.56 -12.87
C GLY A 21 -11.28 -16.76 -12.18
N LYS A 22 -12.19 -17.40 -12.92
CA LYS A 22 -12.88 -18.62 -12.47
C LYS A 22 -11.92 -19.80 -12.45
N VAL A 23 -11.98 -20.61 -11.39
CA VAL A 23 -11.24 -21.85 -11.28
C VAL A 23 -12.16 -23.05 -11.40
N LYS A 24 -11.64 -24.16 -11.94
CA LYS A 24 -12.41 -25.38 -12.16
C LYS A 24 -12.86 -25.96 -10.81
N THR A 25 -14.16 -26.16 -10.65
CA THR A 25 -14.74 -26.86 -9.50
C THR A 25 -14.89 -28.35 -9.81
N SER A 26 -14.78 -29.18 -8.76
CA SER A 26 -15.02 -30.62 -8.89
C SER A 26 -16.49 -30.88 -9.25
N LEU A 27 -16.74 -31.96 -10.01
CA LEU A 27 -18.10 -32.42 -10.30
C LEU A 27 -18.91 -32.69 -9.03
N THR A 28 -18.25 -33.06 -7.93
CA THR A 28 -18.88 -33.26 -6.61
C THR A 28 -19.49 -32.00 -6.01
N THR A 29 -19.09 -30.83 -6.49
CA THR A 29 -19.53 -29.52 -5.98
C THR A 29 -20.50 -28.82 -6.95
N PHE A 30 -20.95 -29.48 -8.03
CA PHE A 30 -21.92 -28.91 -8.97
C PHE A 30 -23.26 -28.59 -8.25
N PRO A 31 -23.88 -27.40 -8.43
CA PRO A 31 -23.62 -26.38 -9.47
C PRO A 31 -22.74 -25.19 -9.02
N SER A 32 -21.93 -25.34 -7.97
CA SER A 32 -21.13 -24.22 -7.45
C SER A 32 -20.01 -23.77 -8.40
N SER A 33 -19.66 -22.48 -8.31
CA SER A 33 -18.54 -21.86 -9.01
C SER A 33 -17.52 -21.32 -8.01
N ALA A 34 -16.24 -21.38 -8.35
CA ALA A 34 -15.15 -20.80 -7.57
C ALA A 34 -14.39 -19.76 -8.40
N GLU A 35 -13.94 -18.70 -7.74
CA GLU A 35 -13.19 -17.59 -8.31
C GLU A 35 -12.06 -17.21 -7.36
N ILE A 36 -10.91 -16.80 -7.92
CA ILE A 36 -9.81 -16.22 -7.13
C ILE A 36 -9.94 -14.70 -7.19
N VAL A 37 -9.98 -14.08 -6.03
CA VAL A 37 -10.11 -12.64 -5.84
C VAL A 37 -8.93 -12.15 -5.03
N SER A 38 -8.25 -11.11 -5.52
CA SER A 38 -7.18 -10.44 -4.79
C SER A 38 -7.72 -9.19 -4.09
N GLU A 39 -7.46 -9.13 -2.79
CA GLU A 39 -7.86 -8.04 -1.91
C GLU A 39 -6.61 -7.45 -1.23
N PRO A 40 -6.60 -6.14 -0.93
CA PRO A 40 -5.51 -5.53 -0.18
C PRO A 40 -5.45 -6.10 1.24
N LEU A 41 -4.24 -6.15 1.80
CA LEU A 41 -4.00 -6.58 3.19
C LEU A 41 -4.38 -5.50 4.20
N GLY A 42 -4.37 -4.22 3.79
CA GLY A 42 -4.63 -3.07 4.65
C GLY A 42 -3.41 -2.17 4.74
N VAL A 43 -2.82 -2.06 5.93
CA VAL A 43 -1.64 -1.21 6.18
C VAL A 43 -0.36 -2.06 6.11
N VAL A 44 0.63 -1.59 5.35
CA VAL A 44 1.92 -2.25 5.16
C VAL A 44 3.04 -1.35 5.68
N LEU A 45 3.90 -1.89 6.55
CA LEU A 45 5.13 -1.22 6.99
C LEU A 45 6.31 -1.64 6.12
N VAL A 46 6.99 -0.67 5.55
CA VAL A 46 8.24 -0.84 4.79
C VAL A 46 9.38 -0.25 5.61
N ILE A 47 10.32 -1.09 6.04
CA ILE A 47 11.57 -0.66 6.70
C ILE A 47 12.70 -0.81 5.69
N SER A 48 13.22 0.30 5.16
CA SER A 48 14.24 0.27 4.09
C SER A 48 15.67 0.39 4.63
N ALA A 49 16.62 -0.24 3.92
CA ALA A 49 18.04 -0.26 4.29
C ALA A 49 18.83 0.93 3.69
N TRP A 50 20.02 1.18 4.23
CA TRP A 50 20.85 2.36 3.94
C TRP A 50 21.77 2.25 2.71
N ASN A 51 22.01 1.04 2.20
CA ASN A 51 22.96 0.82 1.12
C ASN A 51 22.41 1.19 -0.27
N TYR A 52 21.09 1.10 -0.45
CA TYR A 52 20.38 1.57 -1.64
C TYR A 52 19.07 2.27 -1.20
N PRO A 53 19.17 3.39 -0.47
CA PRO A 53 18.07 3.90 0.35
C PRO A 53 16.89 4.42 -0.48
N PHE A 54 17.12 4.80 -1.74
CA PHE A 54 16.05 5.19 -2.65
C PHE A 54 15.33 3.96 -3.23
N LEU A 55 16.09 3.03 -3.83
CA LEU A 55 15.53 1.85 -4.48
C LEU A 55 14.82 0.92 -3.48
N LEU A 56 15.45 0.61 -2.36
CA LEU A 56 14.90 -0.28 -1.33
C LEU A 56 13.76 0.36 -0.54
N SER A 57 13.53 1.67 -0.70
CA SER A 57 12.31 2.31 -0.20
C SER A 57 11.19 2.21 -1.23
N LEU A 58 11.43 2.65 -2.48
CA LEU A 58 10.36 2.82 -3.45
C LEU A 58 9.88 1.52 -4.09
N ASP A 59 10.77 0.57 -4.38
CA ASP A 59 10.41 -0.70 -5.03
C ASP A 59 9.29 -1.46 -4.27
N PRO A 60 9.40 -1.68 -2.93
CA PRO A 60 8.31 -2.30 -2.18
C PRO A 60 7.06 -1.42 -2.05
N ILE A 61 7.20 -0.08 -1.97
CA ILE A 61 6.04 0.84 -1.90
C ILE A 61 5.20 0.74 -3.17
N ILE A 62 5.84 0.72 -4.34
CA ILE A 62 5.15 0.61 -5.64
C ILE A 62 4.29 -0.64 -5.66
N GLY A 63 4.83 -1.79 -5.23
CA GLY A 63 4.08 -3.04 -5.15
C GLY A 63 2.91 -2.98 -4.16
N ALA A 64 3.15 -2.42 -2.97
CA ALA A 64 2.13 -2.30 -1.93
C ALA A 64 0.95 -1.43 -2.38
N ILE A 65 1.23 -0.27 -2.97
CA ILE A 65 0.22 0.67 -3.48
C ILE A 65 -0.51 0.07 -4.69
N ALA A 66 0.20 -0.58 -5.62
CA ALA A 66 -0.42 -1.24 -6.78
C ALA A 66 -1.37 -2.40 -6.38
N ALA A 67 -1.15 -2.98 -5.20
CA ALA A 67 -2.02 -3.98 -4.59
C ALA A 67 -3.17 -3.37 -3.76
N GLY A 68 -3.26 -2.03 -3.65
CA GLY A 68 -4.32 -1.32 -2.95
C GLY A 68 -4.08 -1.15 -1.44
N ASN A 69 -2.83 -1.30 -0.96
CA ASN A 69 -2.51 -1.12 0.45
C ASN A 69 -2.17 0.33 0.77
N VAL A 70 -2.36 0.72 2.04
CA VAL A 70 -1.79 1.93 2.63
C VAL A 70 -0.40 1.60 3.15
N VAL A 71 0.55 2.53 3.05
CA VAL A 71 1.96 2.28 3.39
C VAL A 71 2.47 3.22 4.46
N VAL A 72 3.16 2.65 5.44
CA VAL A 72 4.04 3.39 6.35
C VAL A 72 5.49 3.07 5.95
N LEU A 73 6.25 4.08 5.55
CA LEU A 73 7.66 3.95 5.21
C LEU A 73 8.52 4.40 6.39
N LYS A 74 9.39 3.53 6.88
CA LYS A 74 10.49 3.86 7.80
C LYS A 74 11.82 3.75 7.05
N PRO A 75 12.38 4.86 6.54
CA PRO A 75 13.69 4.87 5.90
C PRO A 75 14.81 4.74 6.93
N SER A 76 15.96 4.21 6.53
CA SER A 76 17.11 4.07 7.43
C SER A 76 17.71 5.42 7.85
N GLU A 77 17.90 5.59 9.14
CA GLU A 77 18.58 6.73 9.78
C GLU A 77 20.05 6.89 9.34
N LEU A 78 20.67 5.83 8.79
CA LEU A 78 22.04 5.86 8.28
C LEU A 78 22.15 6.52 6.89
N ALA A 79 21.02 6.83 6.24
CA ALA A 79 20.95 7.56 4.98
C ALA A 79 20.06 8.83 5.10
N PRO A 80 20.42 9.78 5.97
CA PRO A 80 19.53 10.88 6.39
C PRO A 80 19.12 11.80 5.23
N ALA A 81 20.02 12.09 4.29
CA ALA A 81 19.70 12.94 3.14
C ALA A 81 18.62 12.32 2.23
N THR A 82 18.64 10.99 2.05
CA THR A 82 17.61 10.29 1.27
C THR A 82 16.33 10.14 2.08
N SER A 83 16.43 9.87 3.38
CA SER A 83 15.31 9.81 4.31
C SER A 83 14.45 11.09 4.25
N SER A 84 15.07 12.26 4.45
CA SER A 84 14.34 13.53 4.46
C SER A 84 13.86 13.94 3.06
N LEU A 85 14.57 13.52 2.01
CA LEU A 85 14.11 13.70 0.63
C LEU A 85 12.82 12.90 0.38
N LEU A 86 12.77 11.63 0.82
CA LEU A 86 11.60 10.77 0.66
C LEU A 86 10.41 11.28 1.48
N GLU A 87 10.62 11.71 2.72
CA GLU A 87 9.58 12.34 3.54
C GLU A 87 8.96 13.54 2.81
N LYS A 88 9.82 14.46 2.34
CA LYS A 88 9.37 15.66 1.63
C LYS A 88 8.60 15.31 0.34
N LEU A 89 9.20 14.51 -0.54
CA LEU A 89 8.62 14.25 -1.86
C LEU A 89 7.36 13.39 -1.75
N LEU A 90 7.35 12.35 -0.92
CA LEU A 90 6.15 11.53 -0.76
C LEU A 90 5.01 12.33 -0.11
N GLY A 91 5.31 13.22 0.84
CA GLY A 91 4.29 14.11 1.42
C GLY A 91 3.76 15.18 0.45
N GLU A 92 4.53 15.56 -0.57
CA GLU A 92 4.15 16.55 -1.59
C GLU A 92 3.35 15.93 -2.74
N TYR A 93 3.74 14.74 -3.21
CA TYR A 93 3.18 14.12 -4.42
C TYR A 93 2.14 13.03 -4.15
N MET A 94 2.13 12.43 -2.96
CA MET A 94 1.23 11.33 -2.61
C MET A 94 0.20 11.77 -1.59
N ASP A 95 -0.94 11.08 -1.56
CA ASP A 95 -1.93 11.32 -0.52
C ASP A 95 -1.39 10.86 0.84
N ASN A 96 -1.36 11.79 1.80
CA ASN A 96 -0.84 11.56 3.16
C ASN A 96 -1.68 10.56 3.97
N SER A 97 -2.89 10.21 3.51
CA SER A 97 -3.67 9.10 4.05
C SER A 97 -3.23 7.73 3.51
N SER A 98 -2.63 7.70 2.32
CA SER A 98 -2.18 6.49 1.62
C SER A 98 -0.71 6.14 1.88
N ILE A 99 0.17 7.13 2.04
CA ILE A 99 1.59 6.93 2.33
C ILE A 99 2.01 7.89 3.43
N ARG A 100 2.64 7.35 4.47
CA ARG A 100 3.26 8.14 5.54
C ARG A 100 4.70 7.73 5.74
N VAL A 101 5.59 8.71 5.81
CA VAL A 101 7.01 8.48 6.14
C VAL A 101 7.21 8.77 7.62
N VAL A 102 7.91 7.88 8.31
CA VAL A 102 8.29 8.03 9.72
C VAL A 102 9.79 7.86 9.81
N GLU A 103 10.50 8.97 9.98
CA GLU A 103 11.94 8.96 10.24
C GLU A 103 12.22 8.59 11.71
N GLY A 104 13.42 8.06 11.97
CA GLY A 104 13.85 7.69 13.31
C GLY A 104 14.80 6.51 13.32
N ALA A 105 15.27 6.10 14.49
CA ALA A 105 16.20 5.00 14.67
C ALA A 105 15.49 3.80 15.32
N VAL A 106 16.16 3.11 16.25
CA VAL A 106 15.67 1.90 16.90
C VAL A 106 14.38 2.14 17.69
N TYR A 107 14.26 3.30 18.36
CA TYR A 107 13.11 3.61 19.20
C TYR A 107 11.82 3.71 18.38
N GLU A 108 11.85 4.51 17.31
CA GLU A 108 10.71 4.72 16.41
C GLU A 108 10.37 3.43 15.66
N THR A 109 11.36 2.66 15.21
CA THR A 109 11.12 1.33 14.62
C THR A 109 10.39 0.41 15.61
N SER A 110 10.82 0.40 16.87
CA SER A 110 10.22 -0.46 17.90
C SER A 110 8.77 -0.04 18.19
N ALA A 111 8.51 1.26 18.26
CA ALA A 111 7.16 1.79 18.44
C ALA A 111 6.25 1.43 17.26
N LEU A 112 6.74 1.55 16.02
CA LEU A 112 6.00 1.15 14.82
C LEU A 112 5.63 -0.34 14.84
N LEU A 113 6.58 -1.20 15.21
CA LEU A 113 6.34 -2.65 15.31
C LEU A 113 5.34 -3.03 16.40
N GLN A 114 5.17 -2.22 17.44
CA GLN A 114 4.18 -2.45 18.50
C GLN A 114 2.79 -1.90 18.14
N ALA A 115 2.74 -0.87 17.30
CA ALA A 115 1.51 -0.19 16.91
C ALA A 115 0.77 -0.88 15.74
N MET A 116 1.43 -1.81 15.05
CA MET A 116 0.86 -2.62 13.97
C MET A 116 0.40 -3.99 14.48
#